data_AF-A0A8T4Z633-F1
#
_entry.id   AF-A0A8T4Z633-F1
#
_cell.length_a   1.000
_cell.length_b   1.000
_cell.length_c   1.000
_cell.angle_alpha   90.00
_cell.angle_beta   90.00
_cell.angle_gamma   90.00
#
_symmetry.space_group_name_H-M   'P 1'
#
loop_
_entity.id
_entity.type
_entity.pdbx_description
1 polymer ?
#
loop_
_entity_poly.entity_id
_entity_poly.type
_entity_poly.pdbx_seq_one_letter_code
_entity_poly.pdbx_strand_id
1 'polypeptide(L)'
;SGGVDLIAEFPGKGARSISSASGGEKSVTALAFLFSISQIHPAPFYLMDEVDAHLDPFNVERLAELIKESSKGQQFIFVSIKDALLDRAEKVYGVFVQDGISRVVAPLLPPKEEESLRSVSLA
;
A
#
# COMPACT_ATOMS: atom_id res chain seq x y z
N SER A 1 17.89 -14.19 29.03
CA SER A 1 17.37 -14.08 27.65
C SER A 1 16.56 -12.81 27.58
N GLY A 2 16.99 -11.84 26.77
CA GLY A 2 16.28 -10.57 26.55
C GLY A 2 15.76 -10.52 25.12
N GLY A 3 14.63 -9.86 24.92
CA GLY A 3 13.95 -9.76 23.62
C GLY A 3 12.64 -8.98 23.74
N VAL A 4 11.98 -8.76 22.61
CA VAL A 4 10.65 -8.15 22.53
C VAL A 4 9.72 -9.15 21.89
N ASP A 5 8.66 -9.50 22.60
CA ASP A 5 7.59 -10.34 22.07
C ASP A 5 6.53 -9.48 21.38
N LEU A 6 6.17 -9.88 20.16
CA LEU A 6 5.08 -9.25 19.41
C LEU A 6 3.84 -10.16 19.45
N ILE A 7 2.80 -9.66 20.10
CA ILE A 7 1.50 -10.32 20.24
C ILE A 7 0.49 -9.53 19.42
N ALA A 8 -0.32 -10.22 18.63
CA ALA A 8 -1.39 -9.63 17.84
C ALA A 8 -2.71 -10.34 18.11
N GLU A 9 -3.79 -9.55 18.13
CA GLU A 9 -5.17 -10.03 18.23
C GLU A 9 -5.93 -9.57 16.99
N PHE A 10 -6.60 -10.51 16.32
CA PHE A 10 -7.34 -10.25 15.09
C PHE A 10 -8.84 -10.39 15.34
N PRO A 11 -9.71 -9.72 14.56
CA PRO A 11 -11.15 -9.82 14.73
C PRO A 11 -11.63 -11.28 14.79
N GLY A 12 -12.32 -11.65 15.87
CA GLY A 12 -12.85 -12.99 16.09
C GLY A 12 -11.81 -14.07 16.43
N LYS A 13 -10.55 -13.69 16.69
CA LYS A 13 -9.45 -14.61 17.03
C LYS A 13 -8.77 -14.16 18.32
N GLY A 14 -8.48 -15.10 19.22
CA GLY A 14 -7.70 -14.79 20.43
C GLY A 14 -6.27 -14.33 20.12
N ALA A 15 -5.73 -13.52 21.04
CA ALA A 15 -4.36 -13.01 21.01
C ALA A 15 -3.34 -14.16 20.90
N ARG A 16 -2.34 -13.97 20.04
CA ARG A 16 -1.30 -14.98 19.79
C ARG A 16 0.02 -14.32 19.46
N SER A 17 1.12 -15.06 19.67
CA SER A 17 2.43 -14.64 19.18
C SER A 17 2.40 -14.54 17.65
N ILE A 18 3.04 -13.50 17.11
CA ILE A 18 3.15 -13.30 15.66
C ILE A 18 3.79 -14.49 14.95
N SER A 19 4.68 -15.23 15.64
CA SER A 19 5.32 -16.43 15.13
C SER A 19 4.30 -17.49 14.67
N SER A 20 3.17 -17.60 15.37
CA SER A 20 2.08 -18.55 15.12
C SER A 20 0.97 -18.00 14.21
N ALA A 21 1.09 -16.76 13.70
CA ALA A 21 0.10 -16.14 12.83
C ALA A 21 0.28 -16.57 11.35
N SER A 22 -0.78 -16.44 10.56
CA SER A 22 -0.77 -16.68 9.11
C SER A 22 0.06 -15.63 8.36
N GLY A 23 0.40 -15.86 7.09
CA GLY A 23 1.17 -14.91 6.28
C GLY A 23 0.49 -13.54 6.12
N GLY A 24 -0.82 -13.52 5.87
CA GLY A 24 -1.59 -12.27 5.80
C GLY A 24 -1.66 -11.55 7.14
N GLU A 25 -1.88 -12.28 8.24
CA GLU A 25 -1.86 -11.72 9.61
C GLU A 25 -0.49 -11.11 9.96
N LYS A 26 0.60 -11.79 9.61
CA LYS A 26 1.97 -11.27 9.76
C LYS A 26 2.16 -9.97 9.00
N SER A 27 1.66 -9.91 7.77
CA SER A 27 1.77 -8.73 6.90
C SER A 27 0.99 -7.53 7.46
N VAL A 28 -0.26 -7.75 7.89
CA VAL A 28 -1.09 -6.71 8.52
C VAL A 28 -0.43 -6.19 9.81
N THR A 29 0.10 -7.08 10.65
CA THR A 29 0.77 -6.68 11.90
C THR A 29 2.03 -5.87 11.63
N ALA A 30 2.84 -6.30 10.65
CA ALA A 30 4.06 -5.60 10.26
C ALA A 30 3.75 -4.18 9.75
N LEU A 31 2.73 -4.04 8.90
CA LEU A 31 2.26 -2.74 8.43
C LEU A 31 1.76 -1.87 9.58
N ALA A 32 0.90 -2.40 10.46
CA ALA A 32 0.41 -1.65 11.62
C ALA A 32 1.57 -1.15 12.51
N PHE A 33 2.59 -1.99 12.71
CA PHE A 33 3.78 -1.62 13.46
C PHE A 33 4.61 -0.53 12.76
N LEU A 34 4.84 -0.66 11.45
CA LEU A 34 5.55 0.35 10.65
C LEU A 34 4.83 1.70 10.67
N PHE A 35 3.51 1.71 10.51
CA PHE A 35 2.71 2.94 10.59
C PHE A 35 2.65 3.52 12.02
N SER A 36 2.83 2.70 13.05
CA SER A 36 2.96 3.20 14.43
C SER A 36 4.29 3.91 14.63
N ILE A 37 5.39 3.37 14.07
CA ILE A 37 6.70 4.00 14.12
C ILE A 37 6.72 5.30 13.31
N SER A 38 6.11 5.33 12.12
CA SER A 38 6.08 6.52 11.26
C SER A 38 5.35 7.70 11.92
N GLN A 39 4.35 7.44 12.76
CA GLN A 39 3.64 8.48 13.51
C GLN A 39 4.47 9.07 14.66
N ILE A 40 5.36 8.28 15.27
CA ILE A 40 6.24 8.75 16.35
C ILE A 40 7.42 9.55 15.77
N HIS A 41 8.00 9.05 14.68
CA HIS A 41 9.15 9.66 14.04
C HIS A 41 8.91 9.79 12.52
N PRO A 42 8.21 10.86 12.10
CA PRO A 42 7.85 11.05 10.70
C PRO A 42 9.10 11.33 9.86
N ALA A 43 9.27 10.55 8.80
CA ALA A 43 10.26 10.76 7.77
C ALA A 43 9.73 11.72 6.70
N PRO A 44 10.60 12.43 5.95
CA PRO A 44 10.16 13.26 4.83
C PRO A 44 9.46 12.45 3.74
N PHE A 45 9.85 11.19 3.56
CA PHE A 45 9.17 10.27 2.64
C PHE A 45 9.26 8.81 3.10
N TYR A 46 8.36 7.99 2.57
CA TYR A 46 8.34 6.53 2.72
C TYR A 46 8.28 5.87 1.34
N LEU A 47 9.09 4.82 1.15
CA LEU A 47 9.09 3.97 -0.04
C LEU A 47 8.68 2.55 0.37
N MET A 48 7.67 1.99 -0.29
CA MET A 48 7.16 0.65 -0.01
C MET A 48 7.01 -0.13 -1.32
N ASP A 49 7.52 -1.36 -1.31
CA ASP A 49 7.57 -2.24 -2.49
C ASP A 49 6.71 -3.48 -2.25
N GLU A 50 5.60 -3.62 -3.00
CA GLU A 50 4.66 -4.76 -2.97
C GLU A 50 4.20 -5.21 -1.57
N VAL A 51 4.10 -4.28 -0.62
CA VAL A 51 3.73 -4.57 0.77
C VAL A 51 2.29 -5.10 0.93
N ASP A 52 1.51 -4.99 -0.14
CA ASP A 52 0.13 -5.42 -0.30
C ASP A 52 -0.03 -6.81 -0.91
N ALA A 53 1.06 -7.49 -1.31
CA ALA A 53 1.03 -8.78 -2.00
C ALA A 53 0.31 -9.89 -1.21
N HIS A 54 0.39 -9.86 0.12
CA HIS A 54 -0.20 -10.85 1.02
C HIS A 54 -1.47 -10.38 1.73
N LEU A 55 -2.00 -9.21 1.36
CA LEU A 55 -3.22 -8.66 1.93
C LEU A 55 -4.45 -9.12 1.14
N ASP A 56 -5.55 -9.36 1.86
CA ASP A 56 -6.86 -9.51 1.24
C ASP A 56 -7.40 -8.14 0.76
N PRO A 57 -8.40 -8.12 -0.15
CA PRO A 57 -8.92 -6.87 -0.70
C PRO A 57 -9.38 -5.86 0.37
N PHE A 58 -9.95 -6.35 1.47
CA PHE A 58 -10.42 -5.49 2.56
C PHE A 58 -9.27 -4.76 3.25
N ASN A 59 -8.15 -5.45 3.50
CA ASN A 59 -6.97 -4.84 4.12
C ASN A 59 -6.20 -3.95 3.13
N VAL A 60 -6.21 -4.26 1.82
CA VAL A 60 -5.63 -3.38 0.79
C VAL A 60 -6.37 -2.04 0.75
N GLU A 61 -7.71 -2.05 0.76
CA GLU A 61 -8.52 -0.81 0.81
C GLU A 61 -8.18 0.04 2.04
N ARG A 62 -8.11 -0.59 3.22
CA ARG A 62 -7.72 0.11 4.46
C ARG A 62 -6.31 0.70 4.40
N LEU A 63 -5.36 -0.04 3.84
CA LEU A 63 -4.00 0.44 3.63
C LEU A 63 -4.00 1.67 2.72
N ALA A 64 -4.77 1.63 1.63
CA ALA A 64 -4.84 2.74 0.67
C ALA A 64 -5.44 4.02 1.29
N GLU A 65 -6.49 3.90 2.12
CA GLU A 65 -7.03 5.03 2.88
C GLU A 65 -6.01 5.60 3.88
N LEU A 66 -5.33 4.75 4.65
CA LEU A 66 -4.29 5.18 5.60
C LEU A 66 -3.17 5.95 4.90
N ILE A 67 -2.73 5.48 3.73
CA ILE A 67 -1.72 6.15 2.93
C ILE A 67 -2.23 7.51 2.44
N LYS A 68 -3.47 7.58 1.95
CA LYS A 68 -4.05 8.83 1.45
C LYS A 68 -4.19 9.88 2.54
N GLU A 69 -4.52 9.46 3.76
CA GLU A 69 -4.56 10.36 4.90
C GLU A 69 -3.17 10.82 5.32
N SER A 70 -2.22 9.88 5.41
CA SER A 70 -0.83 10.17 5.79
C SER A 70 -0.11 11.03 4.74
N SER A 71 -0.47 10.91 3.46
CA SER A 71 0.16 11.66 2.36
C SER A 71 -0.05 13.16 2.42
N LYS A 72 -0.97 13.63 3.27
CA LYS A 72 -1.18 15.06 3.55
C LYS A 72 0.01 15.70 4.27
N GLY A 73 0.79 14.90 5.02
CA GLY A 73 1.92 15.38 5.83
C GLY A 73 3.29 14.86 5.38
N GLN A 74 3.34 13.68 4.75
CA GLN A 74 4.59 13.06 4.29
C GLN A 74 4.46 12.55 2.85
N GLN A 75 5.58 12.44 2.12
CA GLN A 75 5.55 11.85 0.79
C GLN A 75 5.52 10.33 0.87
N PHE A 76 4.65 9.71 0.10
CA PHE A 76 4.58 8.26 -0.01
C PHE A 76 4.81 7.81 -1.46
N ILE A 77 5.68 6.82 -1.63
CA ILE A 77 5.99 6.19 -2.91
C ILE A 77 5.72 4.70 -2.75
N PHE A 78 4.84 4.16 -3.59
CA PHE A 78 4.41 2.78 -3.52
C PHE A 78 4.60 2.09 -4.87
N VAL A 79 5.06 0.84 -4.82
CA VAL A 79 5.01 -0.10 -5.94
C VAL A 79 3.91 -1.10 -5.64
N SER A 80 2.89 -1.16 -6.48
CA SER A 80 1.74 -2.03 -6.32
C SER A 80 1.06 -2.28 -7.66
N ILE A 81 0.40 -3.42 -7.78
CA ILE A 81 -0.49 -3.80 -8.88
C ILE A 81 -1.97 -3.79 -8.49
N LYS A 82 -2.32 -3.29 -7.30
CA LYS A 82 -3.70 -3.27 -6.78
C LYS A 82 -4.37 -1.95 -7.13
N ASP A 83 -5.49 -2.06 -7.84
CA ASP A 83 -6.32 -0.91 -8.24
C ASP A 83 -6.66 0.00 -7.06
N ALA A 84 -7.02 -0.59 -5.91
CA ALA A 84 -7.31 0.17 -4.68
C ALA A 84 -6.21 1.17 -4.30
N LEU A 85 -4.93 0.80 -4.40
CA LEU A 85 -3.81 1.72 -4.11
C LEU A 85 -3.59 2.73 -5.24
N LEU A 86 -3.70 2.28 -6.49
CA LEU A 86 -3.54 3.13 -7.68
C LEU A 86 -4.59 4.23 -7.73
N ASP A 87 -5.84 3.93 -7.35
CA ASP A 87 -6.95 4.88 -7.34
C ASP A 87 -6.79 6.01 -6.30
N ARG A 88 -6.06 5.75 -5.21
CA ARG A 88 -5.74 6.78 -4.19
C ARG A 88 -4.49 7.59 -4.52
N ALA A 89 -3.68 7.15 -5.48
CA ALA A 89 -2.42 7.79 -5.81
C ALA A 89 -2.65 9.15 -6.49
N GLU A 90 -1.84 10.15 -6.15
CA GLU A 90 -1.91 11.46 -6.80
C GLU A 90 -1.23 11.47 -8.18
N LYS A 91 -0.25 10.57 -8.37
CA LYS A 91 0.49 10.37 -9.61
C LYS A 91 0.77 8.88 -9.76
N VAL A 92 0.50 8.34 -10.95
CA VAL A 92 0.82 6.95 -11.29
C VAL A 92 1.88 6.91 -12.36
N TYR A 93 2.96 6.17 -12.09
CA TYR A 93 4.05 5.94 -13.04
C TYR A 93 3.98 4.51 -13.54
N GLY A 94 3.67 4.33 -14.82
CA GLY A 94 3.68 3.01 -15.45
C GLY A 94 5.10 2.60 -15.83
N VAL A 95 5.51 1.39 -15.44
CA VAL A 95 6.78 0.80 -15.86
C VAL A 95 6.50 -0.43 -16.72
N PHE A 96 7.12 -0.49 -17.90
CA PHE A 96 6.97 -1.62 -18.82
C PHE A 96 8.32 -1.97 -19.45
N VAL A 97 8.47 -3.20 -19.91
CA VAL A 97 9.68 -3.67 -20.58
C VAL A 97 9.47 -3.67 -22.09
N GLN A 98 10.40 -3.06 -22.82
CA GLN A 98 10.43 -3.09 -24.29
C GLN A 98 11.86 -3.40 -24.74
N ASP A 99 12.03 -4.43 -25.57
CA ASP A 99 13.33 -4.89 -26.08
C ASP A 99 14.35 -5.19 -24.95
N GLY A 100 13.88 -5.73 -23.82
CA GLY A 100 14.70 -6.02 -22.65
C GLY A 100 15.12 -4.79 -21.83
N ILE A 101 14.62 -3.60 -22.16
CA ILE A 101 14.90 -2.34 -21.47
C ILE A 101 13.64 -1.88 -20.74
N SER A 102 13.77 -1.54 -19.45
CA SER A 102 12.68 -0.94 -18.69
C SER A 102 12.44 0.50 -19.15
N ARG A 103 11.19 0.83 -19.45
CA ARG A 103 10.74 2.16 -19.85
C ARG A 103 9.66 2.65 -18.88
N VAL A 104 9.67 3.95 -18.62
CA VAL A 104 8.74 4.61 -17.71
C VAL A 104 7.81 5.50 -18.52
N VAL A 105 6.51 5.42 -18.27
CA VAL A 105 5.51 6.35 -18.80
C VAL A 105 5.28 7.47 -17.78
N ALA A 106 5.30 8.71 -18.28
CA ALA A 106 5.08 9.94 -17.52
C ALA A 106 3.74 9.90 -16.75
N PRO A 107 3.60 10.71 -15.66
CA PRO A 107 2.55 10.48 -14.69
C PRO A 107 1.17 10.61 -15.34
N LEU A 108 0.39 9.53 -15.24
CA LEU A 108 -1.03 9.55 -15.51
C LEU A 108 -1.71 10.15 -14.27
N LEU A 109 -2.66 11.06 -14.50
CA LEU A 109 -3.64 11.36 -13.46
C LEU A 109 -4.45 10.09 -13.22
N PRO A 110 -4.76 9.73 -11.96
CA PRO A 110 -5.67 8.62 -11.69
C PRO A 110 -7.00 8.87 -12.45
N PRO A 111 -7.63 7.84 -13.01
CA PRO A 111 -8.87 8.01 -13.75
C PRO A 111 -9.91 8.70 -12.86
N LYS A 112 -10.32 9.92 -13.22
CA LYS A 112 -11.50 10.54 -12.61
C LYS A 112 -12.72 9.80 -13.15
N GLU A 113 -13.65 9.41 -12.28
CA GLU A 113 -14.90 8.74 -12.67
C GLU A 113 -15.65 9.47 -13.82
N GLU A 114 -15.49 10.78 -13.97
CA GLU A 114 -16.11 11.58 -15.04
C GLU A 114 -15.42 11.52 -16.43
N GLU A 115 -14.15 11.12 -16.52
CA GLU A 115 -13.41 11.11 -17.80
C GLU A 115 -13.43 9.76 -18.54
N SER A 116 -13.74 8.67 -17.82
CA SER A 116 -13.86 7.31 -18.37
C SER A 116 -14.94 7.21 -19.48
N LEU A 117 -16.04 7.96 -19.37
CA LEU A 117 -17.12 7.93 -20.35
C LEU A 117 -16.85 8.72 -21.63
N ARG A 118 -15.86 9.63 -21.64
CA ARG A 118 -15.55 10.46 -22.82
C ARG A 118 -14.45 9.87 -23.70
N SER A 119 -13.50 9.13 -23.13
CA SER A 119 -12.40 8.52 -23.89
C SER A 119 -12.83 7.29 -24.69
N VAL A 120 -13.89 6.57 -24.27
CA VAL A 120 -14.41 5.40 -25.00
C VAL A 120 -15.22 5.78 -26.24
N SER A 121 -15.74 7.01 -26.33
CA SER A 121 -16.51 7.48 -27.51
C SER A 121 -15.63 8.02 -28.64
N LEU A 122 -14.32 8.17 -28.43
CA LEU A 122 -13.38 8.77 -29.38
C LEU A 122 -12.22 7.85 -29.79
N ALA A 123 -12.28 6.56 -29.43
CA ALA A 123 -11.37 5.51 -29.89
C ALA A 123 -12.07 4.55 -30.86
#